data_AF-A0A926YRZ5-F1
#
_entry.id   AF-A0A926YRZ5-F1
#
_cell.length_a   1.000
_cell.length_b   1.000
_cell.length_c   1.000
_cell.angle_alpha   90.00
_cell.angle_beta   90.00
_cell.angle_gamma   90.00
#
_symmetry.space_group_name_H-M   'P 1'
#
loop_
_entity.id
_entity.type
_entity.pdbx_description
1 polymer ?
#
loop_
_entity_poly.entity_id
_entity_poly.type
_entity_poly.pdbx_seq_one_letter_code
_entity_poly.pdbx_strand_id
1 'polypeptide(L)'
;MNGIEIQLSIDNLIEIPLTLEISSDRPASKDLIDLDQIPDLPASKITSGVMEAERLPALDEEDIPPLGKRVVLEVEAVGQDFFDLEEMPIAPHLSELFVGGIKATYGSEYVIDGFRLQWRSPLLLEPGEEIELVYQS
;
A
#
# COMPACT_ATOMS: atom_id res chain seq x y z
N MET A 1 -27.69 -25.87 46.88
CA MET A 1 -28.97 -25.50 46.24
C MET A 1 -29.84 -24.88 47.33
N ASN A 2 -29.93 -23.56 47.38
CA ASN A 2 -30.74 -22.87 48.40
C ASN A 2 -32.08 -22.54 47.75
N GLY A 3 -33.07 -23.41 47.95
CA GLY A 3 -34.44 -23.15 47.52
C GLY A 3 -34.99 -21.96 48.30
N ILE A 4 -35.52 -20.97 47.58
CA ILE A 4 -36.28 -19.88 48.20
C ILE A 4 -37.71 -20.39 48.33
N GLU A 5 -38.17 -20.60 49.57
CA GLU A 5 -39.59 -20.85 49.84
C GLU A 5 -40.33 -19.51 49.93
N ILE A 6 -41.35 -19.33 49.09
CA ILE A 6 -42.27 -18.20 49.17
C ILE A 6 -43.61 -18.77 49.66
N GLN A 7 -44.06 -18.35 50.85
CA GLN A 7 -45.37 -18.74 51.35
C GLN A 7 -46.45 -17.78 50.85
N LEU A 8 -47.35 -18.28 50.01
CA LEU A 8 -48.55 -17.57 49.57
C LEU A 8 -49.74 -18.08 50.40
N SER A 9 -50.20 -17.28 51.36
CA SER A 9 -51.40 -17.59 52.15
C SER A 9 -52.64 -17.34 51.31
N ILE A 10 -53.37 -18.40 50.98
CA ILE A 10 -54.71 -18.30 50.39
C ILE A 10 -55.67 -18.82 51.45
N ASP A 11 -56.55 -17.96 51.93
CA ASP A 11 -57.51 -18.32 52.96
C ASP A 11 -58.37 -19.49 52.48
N ASN A 12 -58.16 -20.66 53.10
CA ASN A 12 -59.06 -21.81 53.09
C ASN A 12 -59.02 -22.79 51.89
N LEU A 13 -57.85 -23.07 51.31
CA LEU A 13 -57.64 -24.26 50.46
C LEU A 13 -56.39 -25.02 50.92
N ILE A 14 -56.45 -26.36 50.89
CA ILE A 14 -55.37 -27.31 51.21
C ILE A 14 -54.02 -26.79 50.71
N GLU A 15 -53.05 -26.64 51.60
CA GLU A 15 -51.68 -26.22 51.27
C GLU A 15 -51.01 -27.29 50.41
N ILE A 16 -51.11 -27.16 49.09
CA ILE A 16 -50.30 -27.94 48.16
C ILE A 16 -48.98 -27.18 48.01
N PRO A 17 -47.83 -27.72 48.43
CA PRO A 17 -46.55 -27.08 48.19
C PRO A 17 -46.30 -27.03 46.68
N LEU A 18 -46.30 -25.82 46.11
CA LEU A 18 -45.91 -25.57 44.73
C LEU A 18 -44.40 -25.38 44.67
N THR A 19 -43.67 -26.35 44.13
CA THR A 19 -42.26 -26.17 43.77
C THR A 19 -42.20 -25.49 42.41
N LEU A 20 -41.86 -24.19 42.38
CA LEU A 20 -41.55 -23.47 41.15
C LEU A 20 -40.11 -23.80 40.75
N GLU A 21 -39.93 -24.71 39.79
CA GLU A 21 -38.63 -24.91 39.15
C GLU A 21 -38.39 -23.78 38.14
N ILE A 22 -37.62 -22.76 38.55
CA ILE A 22 -37.06 -21.80 37.61
C ILE A 22 -35.98 -22.55 36.83
N SER A 23 -36.29 -22.93 35.59
CA SER A 23 -35.27 -23.46 34.68
C SER A 23 -34.19 -22.39 34.48
N SER A 24 -33.07 -22.59 35.15
CA SER A 24 -31.83 -21.80 34.99
C SER A 24 -31.10 -22.14 33.68
N ASP A 25 -31.69 -22.94 32.80
CA ASP A 25 -31.03 -23.55 31.64
C ASP A 25 -30.86 -22.58 30.45
N ARG A 26 -30.71 -21.28 30.72
CA ARG A 26 -30.20 -20.35 29.71
C ARG A 26 -28.68 -20.31 29.86
N PRO A 27 -27.91 -21.09 29.09
CA PRO A 27 -26.46 -20.95 29.13
C PRO A 27 -26.12 -19.54 28.65
N ALA A 28 -25.38 -18.80 29.47
CA ALA A 28 -24.91 -17.45 29.21
C ALA A 28 -23.98 -17.31 27.99
N SER A 29 -23.81 -18.37 27.18
CA SER A 29 -22.92 -18.45 26.02
C SER A 29 -23.65 -18.62 24.69
N LYS A 30 -24.98 -18.71 24.66
CA LYS A 30 -25.74 -19.06 23.43
C LYS A 30 -25.74 -17.98 22.33
N ASP A 31 -25.23 -16.79 22.64
CA ASP A 31 -25.29 -15.62 21.75
C ASP A 31 -23.91 -15.17 21.22
N LEU A 32 -22.85 -15.94 21.45
CA LEU A 32 -21.54 -15.72 20.84
C LEU A 32 -21.42 -16.55 19.57
N ILE A 33 -21.14 -15.87 18.45
CA ILE A 33 -20.74 -16.52 17.20
C ILE A 33 -19.26 -16.86 17.35
N ASP A 34 -18.93 -18.15 17.27
CA ASP A 34 -17.53 -18.58 17.24
C ASP A 34 -16.90 -18.17 15.89
N LEU A 35 -15.61 -17.81 15.88
CA LEU A 35 -14.93 -17.39 14.63
C LEU A 35 -15.02 -18.45 13.52
N ASP A 36 -14.99 -19.72 13.90
CA ASP A 36 -15.10 -20.87 12.97
C ASP A 36 -16.50 -20.98 12.31
N GLN A 37 -17.49 -20.24 12.81
CA GLN A 37 -18.83 -20.15 12.22
C GLN A 37 -18.95 -19.02 11.19
N ILE A 38 -17.95 -18.14 11.09
CA ILE A 38 -17.90 -17.08 10.10
C ILE A 38 -17.27 -17.64 8.82
N PRO A 39 -17.98 -17.65 7.68
CA PRO A 39 -17.41 -18.10 6.42
C PRO A 39 -16.37 -17.10 5.90
N ASP A 40 -15.53 -17.54 4.95
CA ASP A 40 -14.63 -16.64 4.22
C ASP A 40 -15.42 -15.47 3.61
N LEU A 41 -14.93 -14.25 3.86
CA LEU A 41 -15.60 -13.02 3.41
C LEU A 41 -14.82 -12.37 2.27
N PRO A 42 -15.49 -12.01 1.16
CA PRO A 42 -14.87 -11.17 0.15
C PRO A 42 -14.68 -9.75 0.69
N ALA A 43 -13.67 -9.04 0.17
CA ALA A 43 -13.35 -7.67 0.58
C ALA A 43 -14.54 -6.69 0.47
N SER A 44 -15.50 -6.98 -0.41
CA SER A 44 -16.76 -6.20 -0.54
C SER A 44 -17.64 -6.19 0.72
N LYS A 45 -17.32 -6.99 1.75
CA LYS A 45 -18.00 -6.98 3.05
C LYS A 45 -17.44 -5.94 4.03
N ILE A 46 -16.34 -5.28 3.69
CA ILE A 46 -15.82 -4.14 4.45
C ILE A 46 -16.48 -2.88 3.90
N THR A 47 -17.58 -2.45 4.53
CA THR A 47 -18.43 -1.36 4.03
C THR A 47 -18.13 0.00 4.66
N SER A 48 -17.31 0.05 5.70
CA SER A 48 -16.92 1.28 6.41
C SER A 48 -15.67 1.07 7.26
N GLY A 49 -15.11 2.16 7.80
CA GLY A 49 -13.91 2.16 8.62
C GLY A 49 -12.61 2.34 7.82
N VAL A 50 -11.49 2.41 8.53
CA VAL A 50 -10.14 2.45 7.98
C VAL A 50 -9.39 1.23 8.51
N MET A 51 -8.67 0.51 7.64
CA MET A 51 -7.84 -0.60 8.07
C MET A 51 -6.65 -0.08 8.90
N GLU A 52 -6.34 -0.77 10.00
CA GLU A 52 -5.10 -0.55 10.73
C GLU A 52 -3.91 -0.93 9.83
N ALA A 53 -2.83 -0.14 9.88
CA ALA A 53 -1.67 -0.33 9.01
C ALA A 53 -1.04 -1.73 9.14
N GLU A 54 -1.11 -2.34 10.32
CA GLU A 54 -0.61 -3.70 10.60
C GLU A 54 -1.34 -4.80 9.82
N ARG A 55 -2.49 -4.51 9.21
CA ARG A 55 -3.25 -5.43 8.36
C ARG A 55 -2.88 -5.31 6.88
N LEU A 56 -2.10 -4.31 6.50
CA LEU A 56 -1.59 -4.14 5.15
C LEU A 56 -0.29 -4.95 5.00
N PRO A 57 0.00 -5.51 3.82
CA PRO A 57 1.31 -6.08 3.54
C PRO A 57 2.41 -5.03 3.76
N ALA A 58 3.52 -5.43 4.36
CA ALA A 58 4.76 -4.66 4.29
C ALA A 58 5.27 -4.71 2.84
N LEU A 59 5.83 -3.59 2.36
CA LEU A 59 6.53 -3.54 1.09
C LEU A 59 8.02 -3.59 1.36
N ASP A 60 8.71 -4.58 0.79
CA ASP A 60 10.16 -4.68 0.81
C ASP A 60 10.76 -4.09 -0.49
N GLU A 61 12.07 -3.84 -0.52
CA GLU A 61 12.75 -3.30 -1.71
C GLU A 61 12.55 -4.17 -2.96
N GLU A 62 12.36 -5.48 -2.77
CA GLU A 62 12.11 -6.45 -3.84
C GLU A 62 10.70 -6.33 -4.45
N ASP A 63 9.74 -5.73 -3.73
CA ASP A 63 8.38 -5.46 -4.23
C ASP A 63 8.33 -4.21 -5.11
N ILE A 64 9.37 -3.36 -5.03
CA ILE A 64 9.51 -2.19 -5.87
C ILE A 64 10.25 -2.63 -7.14
N PRO A 65 9.63 -2.55 -8.34
CA PRO A 65 10.36 -2.83 -9.57
C PRO A 65 11.59 -1.93 -9.63
N PRO A 66 12.73 -2.39 -10.20
CA PRO A 66 13.93 -1.56 -10.32
C PRO A 66 13.56 -0.28 -11.07
N LEU A 67 13.42 0.80 -10.31
CA LEU A 67 13.26 2.13 -10.83
C LEU A 67 14.68 2.60 -11.13
N GLY A 68 14.97 2.83 -12.41
CA GLY A 68 16.28 3.33 -12.79
C GLY A 68 16.64 4.59 -11.98
N LYS A 69 17.92 4.79 -11.67
CA LYS A 69 18.37 5.97 -10.92
C LYS A 69 18.16 7.21 -11.78
N ARG A 70 17.34 8.13 -11.29
CA ARG A 70 17.08 9.42 -11.96
C ARG A 70 18.14 10.46 -11.61
N VAL A 71 18.65 11.13 -12.63
CA VAL A 71 19.57 12.26 -12.57
C VAL A 71 18.95 13.42 -13.34
N VAL A 72 18.90 14.60 -12.74
CA VAL A 72 18.44 15.83 -13.39
C VAL A 72 19.66 16.68 -13.71
N LEU A 73 19.78 17.12 -14.95
CA LEU A 73 20.87 17.95 -15.42
C LEU A 73 20.29 19.28 -15.88
N GLU A 74 20.82 20.38 -15.38
CA GLU A 74 20.43 21.73 -15.79
C GLU A 74 21.24 22.16 -17.02
N VAL A 75 20.56 22.77 -17.98
CA VAL A 75 21.19 23.41 -19.13
C VAL A 75 21.71 24.79 -18.68
N GLU A 76 23.02 24.97 -18.67
CA GLU A 76 23.66 26.19 -18.19
C GLU A 76 23.77 27.26 -19.28
N ALA A 77 23.88 26.85 -20.55
CA ALA A 77 24.13 27.74 -21.66
C ALA A 77 23.36 27.34 -22.92
N VAL A 78 23.02 28.35 -23.74
CA VAL A 78 22.36 28.15 -25.02
C VAL A 78 23.24 27.28 -25.91
N GLY A 79 22.69 26.17 -26.41
CA GLY A 79 23.40 25.26 -27.30
C GLY A 79 24.46 24.41 -26.61
N GLN A 80 24.40 24.29 -25.27
CA GLN A 80 25.14 23.26 -24.56
C GLN A 80 24.78 21.89 -25.13
N ASP A 81 25.81 21.14 -25.50
CA ASP A 81 25.68 19.85 -26.16
C ASP A 81 26.33 18.72 -25.37
N PHE A 82 26.89 19.00 -24.19
CA PHE A 82 27.43 17.99 -23.29
C PHE A 82 27.09 18.27 -21.83
N PHE A 83 27.05 17.19 -21.04
CA PHE A 83 26.80 17.23 -19.60
C PHE A 83 27.75 16.24 -18.93
N ASP A 84 28.41 16.68 -17.87
CA ASP A 84 29.21 15.78 -17.05
C ASP A 84 28.28 15.06 -16.06
N LEU A 85 28.49 13.74 -15.94
CA LEU A 85 27.72 12.85 -15.09
C LEU A 85 28.49 12.57 -13.81
N GLU A 86 27.79 12.53 -12.67
CA GLU A 86 28.41 12.17 -11.38
C GLU A 86 28.80 10.68 -11.32
N GLU A 87 28.08 9.84 -12.06
CA GLU A 87 28.25 8.39 -12.07
C GLU A 87 28.19 7.85 -13.50
N MET A 88 28.95 6.79 -13.76
CA MET A 88 28.92 6.09 -15.03
C MET A 88 27.80 5.04 -15.03
N PRO A 89 26.83 5.11 -15.97
CA PRO A 89 25.81 4.07 -16.07
C PRO A 89 26.43 2.73 -16.49
N ILE A 90 25.99 1.64 -15.85
CA ILE A 90 26.46 0.27 -16.14
C ILE A 90 26.07 -0.13 -17.57
N ALA A 91 24.86 0.23 -18.00
CA ALA A 91 24.34 0.02 -19.35
C ALA A 91 23.90 1.35 -19.97
N PRO A 92 24.85 2.16 -20.52
CA PRO A 92 24.53 3.50 -21.04
C PRO A 92 23.47 3.47 -22.15
N HIS A 93 23.49 2.44 -22.99
CA HIS A 93 22.55 2.24 -24.10
C HIS A 93 21.12 1.88 -23.66
N LEU A 94 20.93 1.48 -22.40
CA LEU A 94 19.62 1.25 -21.81
C LEU A 94 19.12 2.47 -21.03
N SER A 95 19.97 3.48 -20.83
CA SER A 95 19.54 4.71 -20.15
C SER A 95 18.45 5.41 -20.97
N GLU A 96 17.61 6.17 -20.29
CA GLU A 96 16.54 6.94 -20.93
C GLU A 96 16.76 8.41 -20.63
N LEU A 97 16.86 9.23 -21.67
CA LEU A 97 16.95 10.69 -21.54
C LEU A 97 15.62 11.31 -21.91
N PHE A 98 15.16 12.27 -21.11
CA PHE A 98 13.96 13.06 -21.35
C PHE A 98 14.33 14.54 -21.37
N VAL A 99 13.85 15.26 -22.38
CA VAL A 99 14.02 16.71 -22.53
C VAL A 99 12.61 17.32 -22.57
N GLY A 100 12.26 18.15 -21.59
CA GLY A 100 10.89 18.67 -21.46
C GLY A 100 9.81 17.57 -21.36
N GLY A 101 10.15 16.40 -20.79
CA GLY A 101 9.27 15.23 -20.72
C GLY A 101 9.17 14.39 -22.00
N ILE A 102 9.86 14.78 -23.08
CA ILE A 102 9.91 14.03 -24.33
C ILE A 102 11.13 13.12 -24.30
N LYS A 103 10.92 11.82 -24.51
CA LYS A 103 11.99 10.84 -24.56
C LYS A 103 12.86 11.04 -25.80
N ALA A 104 14.16 11.23 -25.58
CA ALA A 104 15.17 11.23 -26.62
C ALA A 104 15.68 9.82 -26.94
N THR A 105 16.20 9.63 -28.13
CA THR A 105 16.65 8.34 -28.68
C THR A 105 18.16 8.17 -28.52
N TYR A 106 18.57 7.13 -27.79
CA TYR A 106 19.99 6.79 -27.65
C TYR A 106 20.63 6.46 -29.00
N GLY A 107 21.84 6.94 -29.23
CA GLY A 107 22.61 6.74 -30.46
C GLY A 107 22.36 7.82 -31.52
N SER A 108 21.12 8.30 -31.67
CA SER A 108 20.77 9.34 -32.66
C SER A 108 20.67 10.74 -32.07
N GLU A 109 20.01 10.90 -30.92
CA GLU A 109 19.76 12.21 -30.31
C GLU A 109 20.68 12.48 -29.12
N TYR A 110 21.19 11.43 -28.49
CA TYR A 110 22.23 11.54 -27.47
C TYR A 110 23.06 10.26 -27.40
N VAL A 111 24.24 10.36 -26.81
CA VAL A 111 25.07 9.22 -26.43
C VAL A 111 25.68 9.47 -25.05
N ILE A 112 26.08 8.39 -24.38
CA ILE A 112 26.83 8.48 -23.12
C ILE A 112 28.18 7.78 -23.33
N ASP A 113 29.26 8.48 -23.04
CA ASP A 113 30.63 7.98 -23.11
C ASP A 113 31.34 8.25 -21.78
N GLY A 114 31.51 7.20 -20.98
CA GLY A 114 32.01 7.29 -19.61
C GLY A 114 31.14 8.21 -18.74
N PHE A 115 31.74 9.29 -18.24
CA PHE A 115 31.09 10.30 -17.40
C PHE A 115 30.52 11.47 -18.19
N ARG A 116 30.30 11.32 -19.50
CA ARG A 116 29.79 12.41 -20.33
C ARG A 116 28.58 11.97 -21.12
N LEU A 117 27.50 12.73 -20.99
CA LEU A 117 26.40 12.72 -21.94
C LEU A 117 26.68 13.73 -23.04
N GLN A 118 26.55 13.32 -24.30
CA GLN A 118 26.61 14.20 -25.47
C GLN A 118 25.23 14.25 -26.11
N TRP A 119 24.64 15.44 -26.12
CA TRP A 119 23.47 15.79 -26.91
C TRP A 119 23.86 15.98 -28.38
N ARG A 120 23.07 15.38 -29.27
CA ARG A 120 23.30 15.38 -30.74
C ARG A 120 22.06 15.81 -31.53
N SER A 121 20.93 16.00 -30.86
CA SER A 121 19.71 16.46 -31.52
C SER A 121 19.92 17.87 -32.07
N PRO A 122 19.32 18.19 -33.24
CA PRO A 122 19.28 19.58 -33.72
C PRO A 122 18.39 20.49 -32.86
N LEU A 123 17.61 19.93 -31.93
CA LEU A 123 16.85 20.72 -30.97
C LEU A 123 17.82 21.48 -30.05
N LEU A 124 17.67 22.80 -30.02
CA LEU A 124 18.47 23.68 -29.18
C LEU A 124 17.96 23.62 -27.74
N LEU A 125 18.84 23.29 -26.80
CA LEU A 125 18.55 23.34 -25.37
C LEU A 125 18.62 24.78 -24.88
N GLU A 126 17.62 25.19 -24.09
CA GLU A 126 17.52 26.53 -23.52
C GLU A 126 18.09 26.58 -22.09
N PRO A 127 18.79 27.66 -21.70
CA PRO A 127 19.27 27.80 -20.32
C PRO A 127 18.15 27.71 -19.29
N GLY A 128 18.38 26.95 -18.21
CA GLY A 128 17.39 26.66 -17.17
C GLY A 128 16.40 25.56 -17.54
N GLU A 129 16.51 24.96 -18.73
CA GLU A 129 15.83 23.70 -19.04
C GLU A 129 16.46 22.56 -18.24
N GLU A 130 15.61 21.68 -17.72
CA GLU A 130 16.04 20.46 -17.05
C GLU A 130 15.90 19.27 -18.01
N ILE A 131 16.96 18.48 -18.12
CA ILE A 131 16.92 17.18 -18.79
C ILE A 131 17.02 16.07 -17.75
N GLU A 132 16.18 15.06 -17.89
CA GLU A 132 16.11 13.93 -16.95
C GLU A 132 16.75 12.70 -17.58
N LEU A 133 17.78 12.18 -16.94
CA LEU A 133 18.45 10.94 -17.32
C LEU A 133 18.11 9.85 -16.30
N VAL A 134 17.62 8.70 -16.78
CA VAL A 134 17.29 7.54 -15.95
C VAL A 134 18.25 6.40 -16.29
N TYR A 135 19.12 6.06 -15.34
CA TYR A 135 20.02 4.91 -15.45
C TYR A 135 19.26 3.63 -15.21
N GLN A 136 19.26 2.71 -16.17
CA GLN A 136 18.80 1.35 -15.89
C GLN A 136 19.88 0.65 -15.06
N SER A 137 19.49 0.22 -13.86
CA SER A 137 20.32 -0.55 -12.90
C SER A 137 20.26 -2.05 -13.17
#